data_AF-A0A7S2MLV4-F1
#
_entry.id   AF-A0A7S2MLV4-F1
#
_cell.length_a   1.000
_cell.length_b   1.000
_cell.length_c   1.000
_cell.angle_alpha   90.00
_cell.angle_beta   90.00
_cell.angle_gamma   90.00
#
_symmetry.space_group_name_H-M   'P 1'
#
loop_
_entity.id
_entity.type
_entity.pdbx_description
1 polymer ?
#
loop_
_entity_poly.entity_id
_entity_poly.type
_entity_poly.pdbx_seq_one_letter_code
_entity_poly.pdbx_strand_id
1 'polypeptide(L)'
;DEDEGRESRSGLSDGLESYGGSELDPLDFAEDSAAESEEDDAEGGNLDLGSGGLLTSMFHGGSLQSEDKRPRRRDQGWAKPKKIRVVFPSLIWRGKDVLVVNKPADWICSASDVDKKKGRALDPNLRCQAKGFKQLDDMINYKFADREKKYIHWWIQLMHGLDQKAYPNLFDEDQNYGLCHRLDRETSGTVLVGLTQLARQQMRECFHRHYVRKLYVCLAHGKVEPREQTVDRNLEAMGQKARLHPNGKRARTHVKVLAYFTRPRKDGGVDEYSLCTCEIAEGRMHQIRLHMSAGIGAPIVSEFYYQKAKTMIEDRRWCQRVFLHAYAVGFPDVSGDTRRVGNGSPDTHGGDCGLVEEEKRDAEQEWHCCICPLTPELKQALQELTPIDEEGTKLLNTISEIGLLHVKHEAVHVMGTGSRKKDIDDMFFPWSSEVNPIDMGDINKPRDVRDSAPGRSKGKGRGKGDSDALKAKAKPRCRLAPE
;
A
#
# COMPACT_ATOMS: atom_id res chain seq x y z
N ASP A 1 0.41 44.92 -39.25
CA ASP A 1 -0.88 44.99 -38.53
C ASP A 1 -1.46 43.56 -38.40
N GLU A 2 -0.63 42.56 -38.07
CA GLU A 2 -0.31 42.15 -36.69
C GLU A 2 -1.51 41.38 -36.09
N ASP A 3 -1.55 40.04 -36.02
CA ASP A 3 -0.48 39.05 -35.69
C ASP A 3 0.06 39.35 -34.27
N GLU A 4 0.05 38.46 -33.26
CA GLU A 4 0.07 36.98 -33.22
C GLU A 4 -1.21 36.42 -32.50
N GLY A 5 -1.54 35.13 -32.43
CA GLY A 5 -0.86 33.90 -32.86
C GLY A 5 -0.90 32.83 -31.75
N ARG A 6 -1.96 31.98 -31.71
CA ARG A 6 -2.00 30.83 -30.78
C ARG A 6 -2.78 29.63 -31.35
N GLU A 7 -2.05 28.71 -31.96
CA GLU A 7 -2.61 27.49 -32.55
C GLU A 7 -3.28 26.57 -31.52
N SER A 8 -4.42 25.99 -31.89
CA SER A 8 -5.04 24.87 -31.18
C SER A 8 -4.48 23.53 -31.72
N ARG A 9 -3.45 22.97 -31.08
CA ARG A 9 -2.96 21.61 -31.40
C ARG A 9 -3.50 20.57 -30.43
N SER A 10 -4.40 19.72 -30.93
CA SER A 10 -4.82 18.49 -30.26
C SER A 10 -3.70 17.43 -30.34
N GLY A 11 -2.99 17.19 -29.24
CA GLY A 11 -2.03 16.09 -29.10
C GLY A 11 -2.53 15.07 -28.07
N LEU A 12 -2.86 13.86 -28.52
CA LEU A 12 -3.17 12.72 -27.65
C LEU A 12 -1.93 11.83 -27.53
N SER A 13 -1.07 12.12 -26.56
CA SER A 13 0.08 11.30 -26.19
C SER A 13 0.34 11.31 -24.68
N ASP A 14 1.04 10.29 -24.20
CA ASP A 14 1.60 10.13 -22.86
C ASP A 14 0.65 9.62 -21.75
N GLY A 15 0.07 8.45 -22.00
CA GLY A 15 -0.52 7.57 -20.97
C GLY A 15 0.51 6.91 -20.04
N LEU A 16 1.61 7.59 -19.72
CA LEU A 16 2.75 7.04 -18.98
C LEU A 16 3.17 7.94 -17.79
N GLU A 17 2.17 8.47 -17.05
CA GLU A 17 2.41 9.11 -15.74
C GLU A 17 3.30 8.20 -14.88
N SER A 18 4.55 8.64 -14.62
CA SER A 18 5.41 7.98 -13.65
C SER A 18 4.77 8.03 -12.26
N TYR A 19 5.03 7.03 -11.43
CA TYR A 19 4.41 6.93 -10.10
C TYR A 19 5.13 7.85 -9.10
N GLY A 20 5.03 9.15 -9.34
CA GLY A 20 5.75 10.22 -8.64
C GLY A 20 5.69 10.08 -7.12
N GLY A 21 6.85 10.27 -6.47
CA GLY A 21 7.03 10.05 -5.05
C GLY A 21 6.09 10.91 -4.20
N SER A 22 5.38 10.28 -3.27
CA SER A 22 4.63 11.00 -2.23
C SER A 22 5.59 11.37 -1.09
N GLU A 23 6.16 12.58 -1.15
CA GLU A 23 7.18 13.04 -0.19
C GLU A 23 6.60 13.56 1.15
N LEU A 24 7.31 13.28 2.26
CA LEU A 24 7.23 13.94 3.59
C LEU A 24 6.15 13.53 4.63
N ASP A 25 6.35 12.43 5.37
CA ASP A 25 5.60 12.16 6.63
C ASP A 25 5.80 13.30 7.68
N PRO A 26 4.74 13.82 8.32
CA PRO A 26 4.82 14.84 9.37
C PRO A 26 5.24 14.32 10.76
N LEU A 27 5.55 13.02 10.94
CA LEU A 27 6.23 12.54 12.15
C LEU A 27 7.70 13.00 12.27
N ASP A 28 8.21 13.67 11.23
CA ASP A 28 9.56 14.25 11.13
C ASP A 28 9.65 15.73 11.60
N PHE A 29 8.73 16.22 12.44
CA PHE A 29 8.84 17.58 13.00
C PHE A 29 9.83 17.66 14.18
N ALA A 30 10.73 18.64 14.08
CA ALA A 30 11.69 19.12 15.08
C ALA A 30 12.58 18.07 15.78
N GLU A 31 13.85 18.03 15.38
CA GLU A 31 14.94 17.67 16.30
C GLU A 31 15.23 18.90 17.17
N ASP A 32 14.83 18.88 18.45
CA ASP A 32 15.30 19.88 19.42
C ASP A 32 16.79 19.65 19.70
N SER A 33 17.58 20.72 19.67
CA SER A 33 19.04 20.67 19.63
C SER A 33 19.70 20.51 21.00
N ALA A 34 20.25 19.32 21.28
CA ALA A 34 21.33 19.10 22.25
C ALA A 34 21.99 17.73 21.98
N ALA A 35 23.31 17.57 21.91
CA ALA A 35 24.37 18.58 21.90
C ALA A 35 25.51 18.11 20.98
N GLU A 36 26.17 19.03 20.29
CA GLU A 36 27.51 18.80 19.76
C GLU A 36 28.53 19.06 20.87
N SER A 37 29.60 18.28 20.88
CA SER A 37 30.66 18.35 21.89
C SER A 37 31.80 19.23 21.41
N GLU A 38 32.00 20.36 22.08
CA GLU A 38 33.28 21.08 22.05
C GLU A 38 33.97 20.87 23.40
N GLU A 39 35.16 20.27 23.36
CA GLU A 39 36.13 20.30 24.44
C GLU A 39 36.95 21.58 24.30
N ASP A 40 37.14 22.35 25.36
CA ASP A 40 38.36 23.14 25.58
C ASP A 40 38.45 23.68 27.03
N ASP A 41 39.67 23.99 27.46
CA ASP A 41 40.07 24.17 28.86
C ASP A 41 39.53 25.43 29.57
N ALA A 42 39.44 25.35 30.91
CA ALA A 42 39.20 26.50 31.78
C ALA A 42 39.90 26.37 33.16
N GLU A 43 41.18 26.74 33.22
CA GLU A 43 41.82 27.10 34.50
C GLU A 43 41.46 28.53 34.93
N GLY A 44 41.09 28.70 36.21
CA GLY A 44 41.43 29.88 37.02
C GLY A 44 40.73 31.23 36.77
N GLY A 45 40.34 31.90 37.88
CA GLY A 45 40.50 33.37 37.96
C GLY A 45 39.24 34.27 38.02
N ASN A 46 38.58 34.30 39.19
CA ASN A 46 38.41 35.50 40.04
C ASN A 46 38.03 36.89 39.44
N LEU A 47 37.07 37.58 40.08
CA LEU A 47 36.87 39.07 40.13
C LEU A 47 36.39 39.79 38.83
N ASP A 48 35.63 40.92 38.87
CA ASP A 48 34.81 41.57 39.91
C ASP A 48 33.69 42.49 39.30
N LEU A 49 32.88 43.13 40.16
CA LEU A 49 31.99 44.32 40.02
C LEU A 49 32.00 45.20 38.73
N GLY A 50 30.86 45.83 38.38
CA GLY A 50 30.81 46.79 37.24
C GLY A 50 29.79 47.94 37.17
N SER A 51 28.49 47.75 37.49
CA SER A 51 27.42 48.80 37.55
C SER A 51 26.95 49.52 36.25
N GLY A 52 25.73 50.09 36.31
CA GLY A 52 25.16 51.09 35.37
C GLY A 52 24.32 50.55 34.20
N GLY A 53 23.09 51.04 33.92
CA GLY A 53 22.25 52.00 34.66
C GLY A 53 21.03 52.48 33.85
N LEU A 54 20.05 53.10 34.53
CA LEU A 54 18.80 53.71 34.03
C LEU A 54 17.71 52.72 33.51
N LEU A 55 16.55 52.59 34.20
CA LEU A 55 15.31 53.44 34.21
C LEU A 55 14.44 53.26 32.95
N THR A 56 13.11 53.12 32.98
CA THR A 56 12.04 53.20 34.02
C THR A 56 10.92 52.21 33.64
N SER A 57 10.40 51.31 34.49
CA SER A 57 9.32 51.51 35.49
C SER A 57 8.03 52.15 34.92
N MET A 58 6.85 51.50 34.92
CA MET A 58 5.80 51.43 35.98
C MET A 58 4.49 50.86 35.33
N PHE A 59 3.38 50.45 35.95
CA PHE A 59 2.80 50.26 37.32
C PHE A 59 1.72 49.13 37.18
N HIS A 60 1.17 48.43 38.18
CA HIS A 60 1.64 47.88 39.47
C HIS A 60 0.52 46.98 40.09
N GLY A 61 0.85 46.12 41.06
CA GLY A 61 -0.11 45.45 41.96
C GLY A 61 -0.57 44.04 41.56
N GLY A 62 -0.43 42.99 42.38
CA GLY A 62 0.35 42.84 43.63
C GLY A 62 -0.48 42.59 44.89
N SER A 63 -0.37 41.38 45.46
CA SER A 63 -0.52 41.09 46.90
C SER A 63 0.17 39.75 47.24
N LEU A 64 0.42 39.50 48.53
CA LEU A 64 1.21 38.36 49.04
C LEU A 64 0.37 37.35 49.84
N GLN A 65 0.95 36.15 50.01
CA GLN A 65 0.73 35.20 51.11
C GLN A 65 -0.69 34.64 51.36
N SER A 66 -0.83 33.34 51.07
CA SER A 66 -0.98 32.35 52.15
C SER A 66 -0.32 31.02 51.76
N GLU A 67 0.29 30.31 52.73
CA GLU A 67 0.64 28.90 52.53
C GLU A 67 -0.63 28.05 52.60
N ASP A 68 -0.87 27.19 51.62
CA ASP A 68 -1.88 26.13 51.74
C ASP A 68 -1.39 24.84 51.08
N LYS A 69 -1.11 23.82 51.92
CA LYS A 69 -0.37 22.60 51.54
C LYS A 69 -1.28 21.58 50.85
N ARG A 70 -1.73 21.92 49.64
CA ARG A 70 -2.46 20.97 48.77
C ARG A 70 -1.58 19.73 48.52
N PRO A 71 -2.09 18.50 48.74
CA PRO A 71 -1.28 17.31 48.70
C PRO A 71 -0.70 17.06 47.31
N ARG A 72 0.56 16.61 47.24
CA ARG A 72 1.18 16.17 45.99
C ARG A 72 0.26 15.16 45.30
N ARG A 73 -0.26 15.50 44.12
CA ARG A 73 -0.88 14.52 43.23
C ARG A 73 0.14 13.41 43.01
N ARG A 74 -0.22 12.16 43.34
CA ARG A 74 0.59 10.99 42.99
C ARG A 74 0.91 11.08 41.50
N ASP A 75 2.19 11.04 41.17
CA ASP A 75 2.64 10.86 39.79
C ASP A 75 2.05 9.55 39.27
N GLN A 76 1.04 9.64 38.39
CA GLN A 76 0.72 8.55 37.48
C GLN A 76 1.86 8.53 36.46
N GLY A 77 2.96 7.90 36.87
CA GLY A 77 4.19 7.81 36.09
C GLY A 77 3.85 7.36 34.68
N TRP A 78 4.22 8.17 33.70
CA TRP A 78 4.04 7.81 32.30
C TRP A 78 4.83 6.52 32.07
N ALA A 79 4.11 5.42 31.82
CA ALA A 79 4.73 4.17 31.46
C ALA A 79 5.55 4.44 30.18
N LYS A 80 6.89 4.43 30.32
CA LYS A 80 7.79 4.68 29.19
C LYS A 80 7.36 3.74 28.05
N PRO A 81 7.19 4.25 26.81
CA PRO A 81 6.75 3.41 25.71
C PRO A 81 7.68 2.18 25.63
N LYS A 82 7.09 0.99 25.58
CA LYS A 82 7.87 -0.25 25.44
C LYS A 82 8.71 -0.11 24.17
N LYS A 83 10.04 -0.24 24.28
CA LYS A 83 10.92 -0.18 23.11
C LYS A 83 10.43 -1.19 22.08
N ILE A 84 9.96 -0.70 20.93
CA ILE A 84 9.41 -1.55 19.89
C ILE A 84 10.58 -2.32 19.30
N ARG A 85 10.58 -3.65 19.47
CA ARG A 85 11.56 -4.51 18.81
C ARG A 85 11.34 -4.37 17.31
N VAL A 86 12.38 -3.99 16.56
CA VAL A 86 12.30 -3.93 15.10
C VAL A 86 11.97 -5.31 14.58
N VAL A 87 10.81 -5.43 13.94
CA VAL A 87 10.43 -6.61 13.17
C VAL A 87 11.01 -6.43 11.77
N PHE A 88 11.78 -7.41 11.31
CA PHE A 88 12.35 -7.42 9.96
C PHE A 88 11.37 -8.05 8.95
N PRO A 89 11.47 -7.71 7.65
CA PRO A 89 10.70 -8.39 6.62
C PRO A 89 11.01 -9.90 6.59
N SER A 90 10.07 -10.67 6.07
CA SER A 90 10.25 -12.10 5.84
C SER A 90 9.79 -12.49 4.44
N LEU A 91 10.41 -13.53 3.88
CA LEU A 91 9.90 -14.16 2.68
C LEU A 91 8.53 -14.81 2.97
N ILE A 92 7.56 -14.64 2.08
CA ILE A 92 6.32 -15.42 2.06
C ILE A 92 6.44 -16.50 0.98
N TRP A 93 6.76 -16.07 -0.25
CA TRP A 93 6.89 -16.97 -1.40
C TRP A 93 7.95 -16.47 -2.39
N ARG A 94 8.57 -17.43 -3.09
CA ARG A 94 9.54 -17.19 -4.17
C ARG A 94 9.19 -18.06 -5.37
N GLY A 95 8.79 -17.41 -6.47
CA GLY A 95 8.78 -18.02 -7.79
C GLY A 95 10.13 -17.87 -8.49
N LYS A 96 10.16 -18.13 -9.80
CA LYS A 96 11.36 -17.96 -10.64
C LYS A 96 11.74 -16.49 -10.78
N ASP A 97 10.79 -15.67 -11.25
CA ASP A 97 11.03 -14.25 -11.57
C ASP A 97 10.30 -13.26 -10.63
N VAL A 98 9.48 -13.75 -9.69
CA VAL A 98 8.66 -12.95 -8.76
C VAL A 98 8.84 -13.39 -7.31
N LEU A 99 8.81 -12.43 -6.39
CA LEU A 99 8.90 -12.59 -4.94
C LEU A 99 7.65 -12.01 -4.26
N VAL A 100 7.16 -12.68 -3.21
CA VAL A 100 6.19 -12.08 -2.26
C VAL A 100 6.84 -11.99 -0.88
N VAL A 101 6.91 -10.76 -0.36
CA VAL A 101 7.54 -10.42 0.92
C VAL A 101 6.49 -9.95 1.91
N ASN A 102 6.62 -10.34 3.17
CA ASN A 102 5.90 -9.74 4.30
C ASN A 102 6.59 -8.43 4.66
N LYS A 103 5.98 -7.29 4.36
CA LYS A 103 6.44 -6.00 4.87
C LYS A 103 5.92 -5.81 6.30
N PRO A 104 6.79 -5.57 7.30
CA PRO A 104 6.33 -5.23 8.64
C PRO A 104 5.81 -3.79 8.72
N ALA A 105 5.32 -3.42 9.91
CA ALA A 105 5.07 -2.02 10.26
C ALA A 105 6.38 -1.19 10.21
N ASP A 106 6.28 0.11 9.95
CA ASP A 106 7.40 1.08 9.94
C ASP A 106 8.44 0.91 8.80
N TRP A 107 8.34 -0.13 7.97
CA TRP A 107 9.12 -0.27 6.75
C TRP A 107 8.49 0.48 5.56
N ILE A 108 9.33 1.10 4.73
CA ILE A 108 8.95 2.02 3.65
C ILE A 108 9.10 1.33 2.29
N CYS A 109 8.06 1.45 1.46
CA CYS A 109 8.08 1.17 0.03
C CYS A 109 8.16 2.49 -0.75
N SER A 110 9.39 2.87 -1.14
CA SER A 110 9.67 4.03 -2.00
C SER A 110 10.93 3.76 -2.83
N ALA A 111 10.99 4.37 -4.01
CA ALA A 111 12.18 4.52 -4.82
C ALA A 111 13.01 5.68 -4.23
N SER A 112 12.49 6.90 -4.37
CA SER A 112 13.12 8.11 -3.88
C SER A 112 12.86 8.39 -2.39
N ASP A 113 13.79 9.12 -1.77
CA ASP A 113 13.58 9.93 -0.57
C ASP A 113 14.17 11.33 -0.79
N VAL A 114 13.74 12.31 0.01
CA VAL A 114 14.30 13.67 -0.02
C VAL A 114 14.95 14.00 1.33
N ASP A 115 16.18 14.52 1.25
CA ASP A 115 16.90 15.09 2.39
C ASP A 115 16.31 16.46 2.72
N LYS A 116 15.38 16.50 3.70
CA LYS A 116 14.65 17.73 4.08
C LYS A 116 15.57 18.89 4.49
N LYS A 117 16.77 18.60 5.00
CA LYS A 117 17.75 19.63 5.39
C LYS A 117 18.52 20.21 4.19
N LYS A 118 18.50 19.53 3.04
CA LYS A 118 19.30 19.89 1.84
C LYS A 118 18.47 20.06 0.56
N GLY A 119 17.16 19.86 0.62
CA GLY A 119 16.23 20.05 -0.51
C GLY A 119 16.49 19.15 -1.72
N ARG A 120 17.25 18.05 -1.55
CA ARG A 120 17.75 17.20 -2.63
C ARG A 120 17.19 15.79 -2.55
N ALA A 121 16.95 15.20 -3.72
CA ALA A 121 16.76 13.75 -3.84
C ALA A 121 17.97 13.01 -3.24
N LEU A 122 17.70 11.90 -2.57
CA LEU A 122 18.70 11.05 -1.95
C LEU A 122 18.31 9.59 -2.17
N ASP A 123 19.04 8.91 -3.05
CA ASP A 123 19.00 7.45 -3.20
C ASP A 123 19.12 6.78 -1.82
N PRO A 124 18.09 6.03 -1.38
CA PRO A 124 18.15 5.36 -0.08
C PRO A 124 19.29 4.34 0.04
N ASN A 125 19.82 3.80 -1.07
CA ASN A 125 20.97 2.89 -1.02
C ASN A 125 22.24 3.58 -0.50
N LEU A 126 22.42 4.88 -0.73
CA LEU A 126 23.51 5.66 -0.12
C LEU A 126 23.43 5.64 1.41
N ARG A 127 22.22 5.61 2.01
CA ARG A 127 22.06 5.44 3.46
C ARG A 127 22.31 4.00 3.92
N CYS A 128 22.04 3.01 3.09
CA CYS A 128 22.38 1.60 3.35
C CYS A 128 23.91 1.42 3.38
N GLN A 129 24.61 1.94 2.37
CA GLN A 129 26.07 1.94 2.27
C GLN A 129 26.73 2.72 3.43
N ALA A 130 26.20 3.89 3.78
CA ALA A 130 26.70 4.69 4.92
C ALA A 130 26.52 4.01 6.29
N LYS A 131 25.69 2.96 6.39
CA LYS A 131 25.56 2.12 7.59
C LYS A 131 26.50 0.90 7.59
N GLY A 132 27.22 0.67 6.49
CA GLY A 132 28.19 -0.41 6.36
C GLY A 132 27.60 -1.80 6.18
N PHE A 133 26.30 -1.93 5.85
CA PHE A 133 25.67 -3.23 5.62
C PHE A 133 26.23 -3.89 4.35
N LYS A 134 26.83 -5.08 4.49
CA LYS A 134 27.38 -5.91 3.40
C LYS A 134 26.61 -7.22 3.26
N GLN A 135 26.09 -7.74 4.36
CA GLN A 135 25.31 -8.97 4.45
C GLN A 135 24.05 -8.72 5.30
N LEU A 136 23.04 -9.60 5.15
CA LEU A 136 21.76 -9.46 5.85
C LEU A 136 21.92 -9.42 7.38
N ASP A 137 22.88 -10.18 7.93
CA ASP A 137 23.17 -10.23 9.37
C ASP A 137 23.64 -8.89 9.93
N ASP A 138 24.34 -8.05 9.16
CA ASP A 138 24.78 -6.74 9.62
C ASP A 138 23.57 -5.84 9.95
N MET A 139 22.55 -5.91 9.10
CA MET A 139 21.31 -5.15 9.27
C MET A 139 20.38 -5.79 10.33
N ILE A 140 20.35 -7.12 10.46
CA ILE A 140 19.58 -7.80 11.52
C ILE A 140 20.14 -7.47 12.92
N ASN A 141 21.47 -7.36 13.05
CA ASN A 141 22.14 -6.99 14.29
C ASN A 141 22.18 -5.46 14.52
N TYR A 142 21.74 -4.64 13.55
CA TYR A 142 21.77 -3.19 13.64
C TYR A 142 20.73 -2.64 14.62
N LYS A 143 21.18 -1.76 15.51
CA LYS A 143 20.32 -1.05 16.48
C LYS A 143 19.81 0.25 15.84
N PHE A 144 18.77 0.13 15.02
CA PHE A 144 18.02 1.27 14.48
C PHE A 144 17.61 2.25 15.59
N ALA A 145 17.76 3.54 15.33
CA ALA A 145 17.30 4.59 16.23
C ALA A 145 15.76 4.74 16.19
N ASP A 146 15.19 5.39 17.21
CA ASP A 146 13.77 5.73 17.22
C ASP A 146 13.44 6.64 16.02
N ARG A 147 12.29 6.38 15.37
CA ARG A 147 11.82 7.00 14.09
C ARG A 147 12.67 6.75 12.84
N GLU A 148 13.82 6.08 12.93
CA GLU A 148 14.74 5.89 11.80
C GLU A 148 14.08 5.22 10.58
N LYS A 149 14.21 5.82 9.38
CA LYS A 149 13.61 5.32 8.14
C LYS A 149 14.25 3.98 7.71
N LYS A 150 13.42 2.95 7.58
CA LYS A 150 13.78 1.59 7.16
C LYS A 150 13.17 1.28 5.80
N TYR A 151 13.95 0.96 4.79
CA TYR A 151 13.46 0.71 3.42
C TYR A 151 13.44 -0.78 3.11
N ILE A 152 12.32 -1.29 2.60
CA ILE A 152 12.16 -2.74 2.36
C ILE A 152 13.18 -3.26 1.33
N HIS A 153 13.58 -2.44 0.35
CA HIS A 153 14.52 -2.86 -0.68
C HIS A 153 15.91 -3.17 -0.12
N TRP A 154 16.38 -2.51 0.95
CA TRP A 154 17.64 -2.88 1.62
C TRP A 154 17.63 -4.33 2.09
N TRP A 155 16.51 -4.78 2.69
CA TRP A 155 16.35 -6.18 3.10
C TRP A 155 16.35 -7.13 1.90
N ILE A 156 15.66 -6.77 0.81
CA ILE A 156 15.58 -7.58 -0.40
C ILE A 156 16.95 -7.72 -1.07
N GLN A 157 17.71 -6.62 -1.18
CA GLN A 157 19.07 -6.57 -1.74
C GLN A 157 20.07 -7.37 -0.90
N LEU A 158 20.04 -7.23 0.43
CA LEU A 158 20.94 -7.94 1.35
C LEU A 158 20.60 -9.43 1.44
N MET A 159 19.32 -9.81 1.37
CA MET A 159 18.87 -11.20 1.21
C MET A 159 19.34 -11.79 -0.13
N HIS A 160 19.48 -10.95 -1.16
CA HIS A 160 20.11 -11.27 -2.44
C HIS A 160 21.63 -11.09 -2.48
N GLY A 161 22.31 -11.01 -1.32
CA GLY A 161 23.77 -11.00 -1.22
C GLY A 161 24.44 -9.80 -1.90
N LEU A 162 23.69 -8.72 -2.14
CA LEU A 162 24.09 -7.57 -2.95
C LEU A 162 24.48 -7.91 -4.41
N ASP A 163 24.01 -9.03 -4.96
CA ASP A 163 24.32 -9.45 -6.33
C ASP A 163 23.54 -8.64 -7.39
N GLN A 164 24.09 -7.46 -7.71
CA GLN A 164 23.63 -6.59 -8.78
C GLN A 164 23.80 -7.20 -10.18
N LYS A 165 24.62 -8.26 -10.36
CA LYS A 165 24.81 -8.92 -11.65
C LYS A 165 23.67 -9.91 -11.94
N ALA A 166 23.24 -10.67 -10.94
CA ALA A 166 22.09 -11.57 -11.06
C ALA A 166 20.75 -10.82 -10.95
N TYR A 167 20.68 -9.77 -10.12
CA TYR A 167 19.43 -9.06 -9.82
C TYR A 167 19.52 -7.52 -10.03
N PRO A 168 19.95 -7.01 -11.20
CA PRO A 168 20.15 -5.57 -11.43
C PRO A 168 18.89 -4.73 -11.14
N ASN A 169 17.71 -5.30 -11.42
CA ASN A 169 16.39 -4.71 -11.16
C ASN A 169 16.15 -4.32 -9.68
N LEU A 170 16.88 -4.94 -8.73
CA LEU A 170 16.80 -4.64 -7.30
C LEU A 170 17.67 -3.44 -6.86
N PHE A 171 18.50 -2.90 -7.75
CA PHE A 171 19.42 -1.78 -7.47
C PHE A 171 19.11 -0.53 -8.33
N ASP A 172 18.09 -0.61 -9.17
CA ASP A 172 17.66 0.42 -10.11
C ASP A 172 16.46 1.21 -9.55
N GLU A 173 16.60 2.54 -9.43
CA GLU A 173 15.59 3.44 -8.87
C GLU A 173 14.38 3.65 -9.81
N ASP A 174 14.59 3.68 -11.13
CA ASP A 174 13.50 3.69 -12.14
C ASP A 174 12.72 2.36 -12.09
N GLN A 175 13.41 1.27 -11.74
CA GLN A 175 12.79 0.00 -11.38
C GLN A 175 12.23 -0.08 -9.95
N ASN A 176 12.26 1.01 -9.16
CA ASN A 176 11.78 1.06 -7.77
C ASN A 176 12.34 -0.11 -6.95
N TYR A 177 13.59 -0.51 -7.23
CA TYR A 177 14.28 -1.65 -6.63
C TYR A 177 13.44 -2.95 -6.71
N GLY A 178 12.81 -3.17 -7.86
CA GLY A 178 11.95 -4.31 -8.19
C GLY A 178 10.53 -4.25 -7.63
N LEU A 179 10.18 -3.26 -6.79
CA LEU A 179 8.86 -3.19 -6.18
C LEU A 179 7.76 -2.94 -7.24
N CYS A 180 6.80 -3.86 -7.33
CA CYS A 180 5.69 -3.81 -8.28
C CYS A 180 4.52 -2.93 -7.77
N HIS A 181 4.36 -2.81 -6.45
CA HIS A 181 3.45 -1.87 -5.80
C HIS A 181 4.03 -1.41 -4.45
N ARG A 182 3.26 -0.64 -3.69
CA ARG A 182 3.60 -0.19 -2.33
C ARG A 182 2.48 -0.46 -1.34
N LEU A 183 2.84 -0.40 -0.06
CA LEU A 183 1.95 -0.29 1.09
C LEU A 183 2.34 0.96 1.87
N ASP A 184 1.42 1.53 2.65
CA ASP A 184 1.73 2.64 3.57
C ASP A 184 2.83 2.20 4.59
N ARG A 185 3.61 3.16 5.12
CA ARG A 185 4.62 2.93 6.17
C ARG A 185 4.07 2.05 7.30
N GLU A 186 2.87 2.38 7.80
CA GLU A 186 2.18 1.63 8.83
C GLU A 186 1.14 0.60 8.31
N THR A 187 1.14 0.19 7.05
CA THR A 187 0.41 -1.04 6.65
C THR A 187 1.41 -2.20 6.58
N SER A 188 1.12 -3.33 7.23
CA SER A 188 1.93 -4.54 7.13
C SER A 188 1.33 -5.54 6.14
N GLY A 189 2.06 -6.61 5.78
CA GLY A 189 1.55 -7.70 4.94
C GLY A 189 2.20 -7.78 3.54
N THR A 190 1.49 -8.38 2.59
CA THR A 190 2.04 -8.79 1.28
C THR A 190 2.53 -7.64 0.40
N VAL A 191 3.75 -7.80 -0.15
CA VAL A 191 4.34 -6.95 -1.19
C VAL A 191 4.93 -7.82 -2.30
N LEU A 192 4.49 -7.58 -3.55
CA LEU A 192 5.04 -8.20 -4.77
C LEU A 192 6.28 -7.44 -5.29
N VAL A 193 7.31 -8.21 -5.64
CA VAL A 193 8.59 -7.73 -6.17
C VAL A 193 8.95 -8.53 -7.41
N GLY A 194 9.31 -7.86 -8.50
CA GLY A 194 9.92 -8.50 -9.68
C GLY A 194 11.42 -8.66 -9.46
N LEU A 195 11.95 -9.87 -9.68
CA LEU A 195 13.38 -10.14 -9.61
C LEU A 195 14.08 -9.71 -10.92
N THR A 196 13.37 -9.81 -12.05
CA THR A 196 13.81 -9.33 -13.36
C THR A 196 13.00 -8.10 -13.80
N GLN A 197 13.58 -7.30 -14.70
CA GLN A 197 12.92 -6.11 -15.25
C GLN A 197 11.64 -6.48 -16.02
N LEU A 198 11.68 -7.57 -16.78
CA LEU A 198 10.55 -8.10 -17.55
C LEU A 198 9.38 -8.49 -16.63
N ALA A 199 9.63 -9.31 -15.61
CA ALA A 199 8.60 -9.71 -14.64
C ALA A 199 8.05 -8.53 -13.84
N ARG A 200 8.87 -7.52 -13.50
CA ARG A 200 8.38 -6.28 -12.90
C ARG A 200 7.44 -5.52 -13.84
N GLN A 201 7.77 -5.41 -15.13
CA GLN A 201 6.93 -4.75 -16.13
C GLN A 201 5.60 -5.49 -16.35
N GLN A 202 5.65 -6.82 -16.55
CA GLN A 202 4.44 -7.65 -16.68
C GLN A 202 3.56 -7.55 -15.42
N MET A 203 4.14 -7.65 -14.22
CA MET A 203 3.38 -7.54 -12.97
C MET A 203 2.77 -6.15 -12.76
N ARG A 204 3.47 -5.07 -13.17
CA ARG A 204 2.89 -3.71 -13.18
C ARG A 204 1.72 -3.59 -14.14
N GLU A 205 1.75 -4.26 -15.29
CA GLU A 205 0.62 -4.29 -16.23
C GLU A 205 -0.53 -5.16 -15.69
N CYS A 206 -0.25 -6.26 -14.98
CA CYS A 206 -1.26 -7.01 -14.23
C CYS A 206 -1.92 -6.16 -13.12
N PHE A 207 -1.19 -5.21 -12.50
CA PHE A 207 -1.78 -4.20 -11.62
C PHE A 207 -2.63 -3.18 -12.39
N HIS A 208 -2.19 -2.72 -13.57
CA HIS A 208 -2.95 -1.78 -14.42
C HIS A 208 -4.27 -2.39 -14.92
N ARG A 209 -4.27 -3.67 -15.31
CA ARG A 209 -5.43 -4.44 -15.76
C ARG A 209 -6.32 -4.97 -14.63
N HIS A 210 -5.99 -4.68 -13.37
CA HIS A 210 -6.66 -5.20 -12.18
C HIS A 210 -6.64 -6.74 -12.03
N TYR A 211 -5.74 -7.44 -12.74
CA TYR A 211 -5.56 -8.89 -12.62
C TYR A 211 -5.00 -9.29 -11.24
N VAL A 212 -4.30 -8.38 -10.55
CA VAL A 212 -3.84 -8.61 -9.17
C VAL A 212 -4.96 -8.31 -8.16
N ARG A 213 -5.42 -9.36 -7.47
CA ARG A 213 -6.41 -9.32 -6.38
C ARG A 213 -5.73 -9.02 -5.05
N LYS A 214 -6.39 -8.25 -4.16
CA LYS A 214 -5.87 -7.88 -2.84
C LYS A 214 -6.97 -7.90 -1.79
N LEU A 215 -6.74 -8.68 -0.72
CA LEU A 215 -7.61 -8.77 0.44
C LEU A 215 -6.86 -8.23 1.65
N TYR A 216 -7.43 -7.22 2.31
CA TYR A 216 -6.90 -6.63 3.53
C TYR A 216 -7.74 -7.02 4.74
N VAL A 217 -7.15 -6.91 5.93
CA VAL A 217 -7.82 -7.03 7.22
C VAL A 217 -7.62 -5.73 8.00
N CYS A 218 -8.70 -5.20 8.60
CA CYS A 218 -8.62 -4.08 9.51
C CYS A 218 -9.56 -4.20 10.71
N LEU A 219 -9.17 -3.60 11.83
CA LEU A 219 -10.04 -3.40 12.99
C LEU A 219 -10.54 -1.95 12.96
N ALA A 220 -11.86 -1.76 12.93
CA ALA A 220 -12.51 -0.46 12.89
C ALA A 220 -13.22 -0.13 14.21
N HIS A 221 -13.33 1.17 14.52
CA HIS A 221 -14.10 1.68 15.65
C HIS A 221 -15.62 1.58 15.39
N GLY A 222 -16.36 1.19 16.43
CA GLY A 222 -17.82 1.07 16.41
C GLY A 222 -18.32 -0.22 15.74
N LYS A 223 -19.65 -0.40 15.79
CA LYS A 223 -20.35 -1.46 15.07
C LYS A 223 -20.60 -1.07 13.61
N VAL A 224 -19.82 -1.62 12.69
CA VAL A 224 -20.01 -1.47 11.24
C VAL A 224 -21.26 -2.23 10.82
N GLU A 225 -22.24 -1.52 10.26
CA GLU A 225 -23.46 -2.09 9.69
C GLU A 225 -23.79 -1.41 8.34
N PRO A 226 -24.42 -2.12 7.38
CA PRO A 226 -24.64 -3.57 7.38
C PRO A 226 -23.31 -4.34 7.35
N ARG A 227 -23.32 -5.59 7.83
CA ARG A 227 -22.16 -6.51 7.87
C ARG A 227 -21.43 -6.69 6.54
N GLU A 228 -22.03 -6.38 5.39
CA GLU A 228 -21.39 -6.44 4.09
C GLU A 228 -21.84 -5.26 3.22
N GLN A 229 -20.89 -4.47 2.69
CA GLN A 229 -21.17 -3.26 1.92
C GLN A 229 -20.03 -2.84 1.00
N THR A 230 -20.36 -2.09 -0.07
CA THR A 230 -19.38 -1.57 -1.03
C THR A 230 -19.34 -0.04 -1.01
N VAL A 231 -18.16 0.53 -0.79
CA VAL A 231 -17.88 1.97 -0.89
C VAL A 231 -17.25 2.26 -2.25
N ASP A 232 -18.02 2.83 -3.18
CA ASP A 232 -17.55 3.40 -4.46
C ASP A 232 -17.53 4.92 -4.33
N ARG A 233 -16.35 5.50 -4.08
CA ARG A 233 -16.17 6.96 -3.92
C ARG A 233 -14.83 7.40 -4.53
N ASN A 234 -14.85 8.53 -5.23
CA ASN A 234 -13.67 9.07 -5.90
C ASN A 234 -12.70 9.70 -4.89
N LEU A 235 -11.39 9.43 -5.06
CA LEU A 235 -10.31 9.87 -4.17
C LEU A 235 -9.33 10.81 -4.89
N GLU A 236 -8.89 11.84 -4.17
CA GLU A 236 -7.92 12.82 -4.65
C GLU A 236 -6.74 12.90 -3.69
N ALA A 237 -5.51 12.88 -4.22
CA ALA A 237 -4.29 13.02 -3.44
C ALA A 237 -3.96 14.50 -3.20
N MET A 238 -3.74 14.85 -1.94
CA MET A 238 -3.40 16.19 -1.44
C MET A 238 -2.05 16.11 -0.72
N GLY A 239 -0.99 15.87 -1.51
CA GLY A 239 0.35 15.59 -1.00
C GLY A 239 0.40 14.31 -0.16
N GLN A 240 0.41 14.47 1.16
CA GLN A 240 0.59 13.40 2.16
C GLN A 240 -0.70 12.86 2.78
N LYS A 241 -1.84 13.38 2.35
CA LYS A 241 -3.17 12.86 2.66
C LYS A 241 -3.93 12.75 1.36
N ALA A 242 -4.82 11.77 1.23
CA ALA A 242 -5.90 11.86 0.26
C ALA A 242 -7.19 12.41 0.93
N ARG A 243 -8.16 12.81 0.11
CA ARG A 243 -9.54 13.15 0.51
C ARG A 243 -10.56 12.49 -0.43
N LEU A 244 -11.80 12.34 0.03
CA LEU A 244 -12.92 12.05 -0.87
C LEU A 244 -13.21 13.31 -1.69
N HIS A 245 -13.31 13.20 -3.02
CA HIS A 245 -13.60 14.32 -3.90
C HIS A 245 -14.31 13.84 -5.17
N PRO A 246 -15.44 14.44 -5.61
CA PRO A 246 -16.19 13.97 -6.78
C PRO A 246 -15.36 13.84 -8.06
N ASN A 247 -14.39 14.74 -8.26
CA ASN A 247 -13.52 14.75 -9.44
C ASN A 247 -12.22 13.94 -9.25
N GLY A 248 -12.09 13.19 -8.15
CA GLY A 248 -10.93 12.33 -7.87
C GLY A 248 -10.85 11.09 -8.76
N LYS A 249 -9.72 10.37 -8.71
CA LYS A 249 -9.56 9.08 -9.41
C LYS A 249 -10.42 8.02 -8.69
N ARG A 250 -11.24 7.24 -9.43
CA ARG A 250 -12.19 6.25 -8.85
C ARG A 250 -11.52 5.26 -7.91
N ALA A 251 -12.22 4.90 -6.84
CA ALA A 251 -11.83 3.88 -5.88
C ALA A 251 -13.06 3.13 -5.34
N ARG A 252 -12.98 1.80 -5.33
CA ARG A 252 -13.98 0.88 -4.78
C ARG A 252 -13.37 -0.04 -3.74
N THR A 253 -14.01 -0.11 -2.58
CA THR A 253 -13.66 -1.05 -1.51
C THR A 253 -14.91 -1.78 -1.06
N HIS A 254 -14.85 -3.11 -1.04
CA HIS A 254 -15.89 -3.94 -0.44
C HIS A 254 -15.44 -4.36 0.96
N VAL A 255 -16.33 -4.16 1.93
CA VAL A 255 -16.06 -4.32 3.36
C VAL A 255 -17.01 -5.36 3.93
N LYS A 256 -16.46 -6.38 4.57
CA LYS A 256 -17.20 -7.50 5.16
C LYS A 256 -16.77 -7.71 6.61
N VAL A 257 -17.72 -7.63 7.53
CA VAL A 257 -17.50 -7.79 8.97
C VAL A 257 -17.41 -9.28 9.31
N LEU A 258 -16.26 -9.71 9.79
CA LEU A 258 -16.02 -11.07 10.25
C LEU A 258 -16.60 -11.30 11.66
N ALA A 259 -16.33 -10.36 12.59
CA ALA A 259 -16.82 -10.42 13.96
C ALA A 259 -16.85 -9.04 14.62
N TYR A 260 -17.71 -8.92 15.64
CA TYR A 260 -17.79 -7.76 16.51
C TYR A 260 -17.10 -8.02 17.86
N PHE A 261 -16.50 -6.97 18.40
CA PHE A 261 -15.70 -6.99 19.62
C PHE A 261 -16.04 -5.79 20.51
N THR A 262 -15.71 -5.89 21.78
CA THR A 262 -15.87 -4.83 22.79
C THR A 262 -14.59 -4.64 23.60
N ARG A 263 -14.40 -3.43 24.15
CA ARG A 263 -13.31 -3.13 25.08
C ARG A 263 -13.80 -2.21 26.21
N PRO A 264 -13.49 -2.49 27.49
CA PRO A 264 -13.88 -1.61 28.59
C PRO A 264 -13.08 -0.30 28.58
N ARG A 265 -13.77 0.80 28.87
CA ARG A 265 -13.20 2.14 28.96
C ARG A 265 -12.79 2.51 30.39
N LYS A 266 -11.90 3.48 30.51
CA LYS A 266 -11.45 4.02 31.81
C LYS A 266 -12.54 4.79 32.58
N ASP A 267 -13.62 5.19 31.92
CA ASP A 267 -14.78 5.88 32.49
C ASP A 267 -15.98 4.95 32.75
N GLY A 268 -15.79 3.63 32.64
CA GLY A 268 -16.82 2.62 32.90
C GLY A 268 -17.75 2.32 31.73
N GLY A 269 -17.62 3.04 30.60
CA GLY A 269 -18.29 2.66 29.36
C GLY A 269 -17.64 1.46 28.66
N VAL A 270 -18.19 1.10 27.51
CA VAL A 270 -17.64 0.10 26.59
C VAL A 270 -17.50 0.73 25.20
N ASP A 271 -16.36 0.55 24.55
CA ASP A 271 -16.20 0.86 23.12
C ASP A 271 -16.43 -0.43 22.29
N GLU A 272 -17.18 -0.32 21.19
CA GLU A 272 -17.37 -1.40 20.22
C GLU A 272 -16.32 -1.34 19.09
N TYR A 273 -16.02 -2.48 18.49
CA TYR A 273 -15.11 -2.60 17.35
C TYR A 273 -15.61 -3.66 16.35
N SER A 274 -15.24 -3.48 15.09
CA SER A 274 -15.57 -4.41 14.00
C SER A 274 -14.30 -4.90 13.31
N LEU A 275 -14.05 -6.21 13.33
CA LEU A 275 -12.97 -6.84 12.57
C LEU A 275 -13.49 -7.12 11.16
N CYS A 276 -12.93 -6.44 10.16
CA CYS A 276 -13.41 -6.46 8.79
C CYS A 276 -12.33 -6.96 7.82
N THR A 277 -12.73 -7.70 6.79
CA THR A 277 -11.97 -7.75 5.54
C THR A 277 -12.30 -6.55 4.66
N CYS A 278 -11.35 -6.17 3.81
CA CYS A 278 -11.47 -5.12 2.82
C CYS A 278 -10.86 -5.58 1.48
N GLU A 279 -11.70 -5.90 0.52
CA GLU A 279 -11.29 -6.12 -0.88
C GLU A 279 -11.19 -4.77 -1.62
N ILE A 280 -10.22 -4.62 -2.52
CA ILE A 280 -10.08 -3.38 -3.32
C ILE A 280 -9.87 -3.66 -4.82
N ALA A 281 -10.72 -3.05 -5.64
CA ALA A 281 -10.63 -3.16 -7.09
C ALA A 281 -9.48 -2.28 -7.63
N GLU A 282 -9.50 -0.99 -7.30
CA GLU A 282 -8.40 -0.06 -7.55
C GLU A 282 -7.34 -0.08 -6.41
N GLY A 283 -6.35 0.81 -6.47
CA GLY A 283 -5.31 0.95 -5.44
C GLY A 283 -4.90 2.42 -5.27
N ARG A 284 -5.76 3.23 -4.67
CA ARG A 284 -5.48 4.66 -4.42
C ARG A 284 -4.82 4.87 -3.05
N MET A 285 -4.10 5.99 -2.91
CA MET A 285 -3.42 6.35 -1.67
C MET A 285 -4.42 6.46 -0.50
N HIS A 286 -4.10 5.80 0.62
CA HIS A 286 -4.95 5.72 1.82
C HIS A 286 -6.40 5.23 1.59
N GLN A 287 -6.69 4.52 0.49
CA GLN A 287 -8.06 4.18 0.06
C GLN A 287 -8.92 3.57 1.17
N ILE A 288 -8.46 2.47 1.78
CA ILE A 288 -9.21 1.76 2.83
C ILE A 288 -9.37 2.67 4.07
N ARG A 289 -8.30 3.38 4.46
CA ARG A 289 -8.28 4.28 5.63
C ARG A 289 -9.34 5.39 5.51
N LEU A 290 -9.50 5.95 4.31
CA LEU A 290 -10.54 6.94 3.97
C LEU A 290 -11.93 6.33 3.83
N HIS A 291 -12.07 5.16 3.21
CA HIS A 291 -13.37 4.51 3.04
C HIS A 291 -13.96 4.06 4.38
N MET A 292 -13.13 3.52 5.28
CA MET A 292 -13.55 3.20 6.65
C MET A 292 -13.94 4.48 7.42
N SER A 293 -13.06 5.50 7.45
CA SER A 293 -13.30 6.75 8.20
C SER A 293 -14.46 7.60 7.67
N ALA A 294 -14.47 7.95 6.38
CA ALA A 294 -15.37 8.94 5.78
C ALA A 294 -16.37 8.36 4.76
N GLY A 295 -16.23 7.08 4.39
CA GLY A 295 -17.23 6.32 3.64
C GLY A 295 -18.28 5.70 4.58
N ILE A 296 -17.81 4.91 5.54
CA ILE A 296 -18.62 4.14 6.50
C ILE A 296 -18.87 4.91 7.81
N GLY A 297 -17.93 5.78 8.24
CA GLY A 297 -17.99 6.46 9.54
C GLY A 297 -17.29 5.70 10.68
N ALA A 298 -16.62 4.59 10.35
CA ALA A 298 -15.96 3.66 11.27
C ALA A 298 -14.43 3.68 11.03
N PRO A 299 -13.69 4.70 11.50
CA PRO A 299 -12.24 4.82 11.29
C PRO A 299 -11.47 3.62 11.85
N ILE A 300 -10.36 3.28 11.21
CA ILE A 300 -9.47 2.17 11.61
C ILE A 300 -8.82 2.50 12.98
N VAL A 301 -8.68 1.50 13.84
CA VAL A 301 -7.99 1.61 15.13
C VAL A 301 -6.56 2.09 14.92
N SER A 302 -6.13 3.06 15.72
CA SER A 302 -4.81 3.72 15.67
C SER A 302 -4.50 4.50 14.37
N GLU A 303 -5.52 4.82 13.57
CA GLU A 303 -5.41 5.72 12.42
C GLU A 303 -4.90 7.12 12.82
N PHE A 304 -3.90 7.64 12.11
CA PHE A 304 -3.24 8.92 12.43
C PHE A 304 -3.83 10.16 11.71
N TYR A 305 -4.27 10.01 10.46
CA TYR A 305 -4.72 11.13 9.61
C TYR A 305 -6.24 11.32 9.60
N TYR A 306 -7.00 10.24 9.77
CA TYR A 306 -8.45 10.19 9.53
C TYR A 306 -9.26 9.81 10.79
N GLN A 307 -8.71 10.11 11.97
CA GLN A 307 -9.31 9.87 13.27
C GLN A 307 -8.97 11.04 14.22
N LYS A 308 -9.78 11.25 15.25
CA LYS A 308 -9.55 12.26 16.29
C LYS A 308 -8.25 11.92 17.04
N ALA A 309 -7.33 12.88 17.14
CA ALA A 309 -6.02 12.66 17.75
C ALA A 309 -6.08 12.06 19.17
N LYS A 310 -7.07 12.45 19.99
CA LYS A 310 -7.31 11.85 21.32
C LYS A 310 -7.54 10.34 21.21
N THR A 311 -8.46 9.90 20.36
CA THR A 311 -8.80 8.49 20.16
C THR A 311 -7.59 7.71 19.64
N MET A 312 -6.84 8.25 18.68
CA MET A 312 -5.59 7.64 18.22
C MET A 312 -4.55 7.48 19.35
N ILE A 313 -4.36 8.50 20.21
CA ILE A 313 -3.46 8.42 21.38
C ILE A 313 -3.96 7.39 22.41
N GLU A 314 -5.27 7.16 22.48
CA GLU A 314 -5.88 6.14 23.35
C GLU A 314 -5.74 4.72 22.76
N ASP A 315 -5.89 4.57 21.44
CA ASP A 315 -5.65 3.33 20.68
C ASP A 315 -4.19 2.87 20.77
N ARG A 316 -3.23 3.79 20.59
CA ARG A 316 -1.78 3.50 20.57
C ARG A 316 -1.24 2.88 21.87
N ARG A 317 -2.02 2.88 22.95
CA ARG A 317 -1.69 2.23 24.22
C ARG A 317 -1.82 0.71 24.18
N TRP A 318 -2.66 0.17 23.29
CA TRP A 318 -2.92 -1.26 23.13
C TRP A 318 -2.64 -1.74 21.71
N CYS A 319 -3.08 -0.99 20.69
CA CYS A 319 -2.73 -1.22 19.29
C CYS A 319 -1.70 -0.19 18.82
N GLN A 320 -0.40 -0.50 18.95
CA GLN A 320 0.72 0.47 18.77
C GLN A 320 0.88 1.05 17.35
N ARG A 321 0.13 0.52 16.37
CA ARG A 321 0.17 0.82 14.93
C ARG A 321 -1.25 0.87 14.38
N VAL A 322 -1.50 1.52 13.23
CA VAL A 322 -2.82 1.41 12.58
C VAL A 322 -3.14 -0.07 12.28
N PHE A 323 -4.33 -0.54 12.65
CA PHE A 323 -4.75 -1.92 12.44
C PHE A 323 -5.21 -2.11 10.98
N LEU A 324 -4.25 -2.12 10.06
CA LEU A 324 -4.46 -2.45 8.64
C LEU A 324 -3.35 -3.40 8.16
N HIS A 325 -3.75 -4.49 7.50
CA HIS A 325 -2.86 -5.56 7.07
C HIS A 325 -3.24 -6.08 5.68
N ALA A 326 -2.29 -6.18 4.76
CA ALA A 326 -2.44 -6.81 3.45
C ALA A 326 -2.35 -8.35 3.61
N TYR A 327 -3.51 -8.97 3.79
CA TYR A 327 -3.63 -10.35 4.25
C TYR A 327 -3.45 -11.38 3.13
N ALA A 328 -4.01 -11.15 1.94
CA ALA A 328 -3.79 -12.03 0.79
C ALA A 328 -3.62 -11.23 -0.51
N VAL A 329 -2.77 -11.75 -1.40
CA VAL A 329 -2.57 -11.25 -2.77
C VAL A 329 -2.70 -12.41 -3.76
N GLY A 330 -3.58 -12.24 -4.74
CA GLY A 330 -3.81 -13.18 -5.84
C GLY A 330 -3.29 -12.60 -7.15
N PHE A 331 -2.51 -13.36 -7.93
CA PHE A 331 -1.88 -12.86 -9.15
C PHE A 331 -1.66 -14.00 -10.16
N PRO A 332 -1.66 -13.71 -11.48
CA PRO A 332 -1.18 -14.67 -12.48
C PRO A 332 0.35 -14.80 -12.36
N ASP A 333 0.90 -15.98 -12.65
CA ASP A 333 2.35 -16.07 -12.87
C ASP A 333 2.75 -15.27 -14.11
N VAL A 334 3.94 -14.66 -14.04
CA VAL A 334 4.58 -13.92 -15.14
C VAL A 334 6.02 -14.37 -15.36
N SER A 335 6.40 -15.53 -14.80
CA SER A 335 7.74 -16.11 -14.93
C SER A 335 8.06 -16.57 -16.36
N GLY A 336 9.33 -16.44 -16.75
CA GLY A 336 9.80 -16.76 -18.11
C GLY A 336 9.35 -15.79 -19.21
N ASP A 337 9.70 -16.13 -20.46
CA ASP A 337 9.49 -15.26 -21.63
C ASP A 337 8.04 -15.20 -22.13
N THR A 338 7.14 -16.01 -21.57
CA THR A 338 5.72 -16.14 -21.94
C THR A 338 4.88 -14.94 -21.49
N ARG A 339 4.72 -13.95 -22.36
CA ARG A 339 3.99 -12.69 -22.09
C ARG A 339 2.44 -12.78 -22.09
N ARG A 340 1.87 -13.87 -21.59
CA ARG A 340 0.43 -14.17 -21.67
C ARG A 340 -0.26 -14.05 -20.30
N VAL A 341 -1.56 -13.76 -20.31
CA VAL A 341 -2.51 -14.04 -19.22
C VAL A 341 -3.67 -14.79 -19.83
N GLY A 342 -3.56 -16.13 -19.89
CA GLY A 342 -4.65 -17.01 -20.33
C GLY A 342 -4.46 -17.73 -21.67
N ASN A 343 -5.38 -18.67 -21.90
CA ASN A 343 -5.33 -19.65 -22.98
C ASN A 343 -5.67 -18.99 -24.33
N GLY A 344 -4.64 -18.65 -25.12
CA GLY A 344 -4.80 -18.17 -26.51
C GLY A 344 -4.32 -19.21 -27.54
N SER A 345 -5.17 -19.54 -28.51
CA SER A 345 -4.86 -20.49 -29.61
C SER A 345 -3.56 -20.12 -30.34
N PRO A 346 -2.72 -21.08 -30.78
CA PRO A 346 -1.41 -20.83 -31.37
C PRO A 346 -1.45 -20.38 -32.86
N ASP A 347 -2.38 -19.50 -33.22
CA ASP A 347 -2.66 -19.15 -34.63
C ASP A 347 -1.85 -17.95 -35.15
N THR A 348 -0.58 -18.23 -35.48
CA THR A 348 0.18 -17.67 -36.62
C THR A 348 0.29 -16.13 -36.84
N HIS A 349 1.50 -15.57 -36.72
CA HIS A 349 2.30 -15.03 -37.84
C HIS A 349 3.44 -14.08 -37.38
N GLY A 350 4.68 -14.40 -37.76
CA GLY A 350 5.80 -13.45 -37.90
C GLY A 350 6.82 -13.38 -36.75
N GLY A 351 8.09 -13.61 -37.07
CA GLY A 351 9.25 -13.33 -36.18
C GLY A 351 10.13 -14.55 -35.89
N ASP A 352 11.09 -14.81 -36.78
CA ASP A 352 12.15 -15.83 -36.61
C ASP A 352 13.09 -15.54 -35.41
N CYS A 353 13.20 -16.50 -34.48
CA CYS A 353 14.50 -16.85 -33.86
C CYS A 353 14.47 -18.18 -33.08
N GLY A 354 15.44 -19.05 -33.35
CA GLY A 354 15.95 -20.06 -32.38
C GLY A 354 15.17 -21.37 -32.23
N LEU A 355 15.85 -22.50 -32.45
CA LEU A 355 15.40 -23.81 -31.99
C LEU A 355 15.59 -23.94 -30.46
N VAL A 356 14.51 -24.26 -29.75
CA VAL A 356 14.51 -24.73 -28.35
C VAL A 356 13.64 -26.00 -28.29
N GLU A 357 13.99 -26.94 -27.42
CA GLU A 357 13.53 -28.33 -27.46
C GLU A 357 12.05 -28.54 -27.03
N GLU A 358 11.47 -29.70 -27.38
CA GLU A 358 10.04 -30.02 -27.22
C GLU A 358 9.60 -30.31 -25.76
N GLU A 359 9.69 -29.34 -24.85
CA GLU A 359 9.01 -29.45 -23.55
C GLU A 359 7.50 -29.15 -23.66
N LYS A 360 6.70 -30.22 -23.77
CA LYS A 360 5.23 -30.15 -23.75
C LYS A 360 4.71 -29.98 -22.32
N ARG A 361 4.28 -28.75 -21.99
CA ARG A 361 3.37 -28.26 -20.93
C ARG A 361 3.83 -26.82 -20.57
N ASP A 362 2.99 -25.81 -20.38
CA ASP A 362 1.53 -25.79 -20.24
C ASP A 362 0.83 -24.76 -21.16
N ALA A 363 -0.44 -25.02 -21.47
CA ALA A 363 -1.30 -24.11 -22.25
C ALA A 363 -2.28 -23.31 -21.37
N GLU A 364 -2.28 -23.56 -20.06
CA GLU A 364 -3.11 -22.85 -19.08
C GLU A 364 -2.29 -21.84 -18.27
N GLN A 365 -2.91 -20.71 -17.96
CA GLN A 365 -2.29 -19.71 -17.10
C GLN A 365 -2.25 -20.17 -15.64
N GLU A 366 -1.06 -20.23 -15.04
CA GLU A 366 -0.94 -20.40 -13.58
C GLU A 366 -1.38 -19.15 -12.81
N TRP A 367 -1.98 -19.39 -11.64
CA TRP A 367 -2.44 -18.40 -10.68
C TRP A 367 -1.92 -18.75 -9.29
N HIS A 368 -1.39 -17.75 -8.59
CA HIS A 368 -0.88 -17.89 -7.24
C HIS A 368 -1.73 -17.07 -6.26
N CYS A 369 -1.95 -17.61 -5.06
CA CYS A 369 -2.49 -16.88 -3.92
C CYS A 369 -1.49 -16.97 -2.76
N CYS A 370 -0.92 -15.83 -2.38
CA CYS A 370 0.03 -15.73 -1.28
C CYS A 370 -0.62 -15.01 -0.10
N ILE A 371 -0.48 -15.58 1.10
CA ILE A 371 -1.18 -15.15 2.30
C ILE A 371 -0.17 -14.78 3.39
N CYS A 372 -0.33 -13.61 4.01
CA CYS A 372 0.41 -13.20 5.19
C CYS A 372 -0.45 -13.43 6.44
N PRO A 373 -0.02 -14.24 7.42
CA PRO A 373 -0.64 -14.28 8.73
C PRO A 373 -0.57 -12.91 9.43
N LEU A 374 -1.56 -12.60 10.26
CA LEU A 374 -1.56 -11.39 11.09
C LEU A 374 -0.32 -11.36 11.99
N THR A 375 0.37 -10.22 12.03
CA THR A 375 1.61 -10.06 12.80
C THR A 375 1.37 -10.18 14.30
N PRO A 376 2.36 -10.58 15.12
CA PRO A 376 2.17 -10.83 16.55
C PRO A 376 1.58 -9.64 17.33
N GLU A 377 1.87 -8.41 16.91
CA GLU A 377 1.38 -7.19 17.53
C GLU A 377 -0.11 -6.97 17.24
N LEU A 378 -0.58 -7.37 16.05
CA LEU A 378 -1.99 -7.33 15.68
C LEU A 378 -2.78 -8.46 16.36
N LYS A 379 -2.18 -9.65 16.49
CA LYS A 379 -2.73 -10.75 17.30
C LYS A 379 -2.89 -10.33 18.77
N GLN A 380 -1.87 -9.72 19.36
CA GLN A 380 -1.92 -9.20 20.74
C GLN A 380 -2.97 -8.09 20.91
N ALA A 381 -3.12 -7.19 19.94
CA ALA A 381 -4.13 -6.14 20.00
C ALA A 381 -5.57 -6.69 19.96
N LEU A 382 -5.83 -7.80 19.26
CA LEU A 382 -7.13 -8.49 19.31
C LEU A 382 -7.38 -9.20 20.64
N GLN A 383 -6.33 -9.67 21.32
CA GLN A 383 -6.42 -10.33 22.63
C GLN A 383 -6.73 -9.35 23.79
N GLU A 384 -6.65 -8.03 23.55
CA GLU A 384 -7.18 -7.01 24.48
C GLU A 384 -8.70 -6.76 24.31
N LEU A 385 -9.39 -7.52 23.44
CA LEU A 385 -10.80 -7.34 23.13
C LEU A 385 -11.64 -8.56 23.56
N THR A 386 -12.91 -8.31 23.89
CA THR A 386 -13.90 -9.35 24.17
C THR A 386 -14.83 -9.53 22.96
N PRO A 387 -14.89 -10.71 22.32
CA PRO A 387 -15.83 -10.96 21.22
C PRO A 387 -17.28 -10.92 21.72
N ILE A 388 -18.21 -10.48 20.86
CA ILE A 388 -19.64 -10.39 21.22
C ILE A 388 -20.36 -11.73 21.07
N ASP A 389 -19.91 -12.61 20.17
CA ASP A 389 -20.57 -13.85 19.81
C ASP A 389 -19.61 -15.07 19.76
N GLU A 390 -20.18 -16.28 19.65
CA GLU A 390 -19.39 -17.50 19.55
C GLU A 390 -18.53 -17.54 18.27
N GLU A 391 -18.99 -16.94 17.18
CA GLU A 391 -18.27 -16.93 15.90
C GLU A 391 -17.01 -16.07 16.00
N GLY A 392 -17.11 -14.88 16.58
CA GLY A 392 -15.98 -14.03 16.94
C GLY A 392 -15.05 -14.69 17.96
N THR A 393 -15.57 -15.50 18.87
CA THR A 393 -14.74 -16.31 19.79
C THR A 393 -13.95 -17.39 19.05
N LYS A 394 -14.58 -18.14 18.14
CA LYS A 394 -13.92 -19.15 17.29
C LYS A 394 -12.87 -18.51 16.39
N LEU A 395 -13.20 -17.38 15.76
CA LEU A 395 -12.28 -16.57 14.93
C LEU A 395 -11.08 -16.03 15.72
N LEU A 396 -11.32 -15.46 16.91
CA LEU A 396 -10.26 -14.94 17.78
C LEU A 396 -9.28 -16.05 18.19
N ASN A 397 -9.78 -17.27 18.42
CA ASN A 397 -8.93 -18.43 18.72
C ASN A 397 -8.08 -18.82 17.49
N THR A 398 -8.65 -18.95 16.30
CA THR A 398 -7.89 -19.26 15.07
C THR A 398 -6.84 -18.19 14.75
N ILE A 399 -7.16 -16.91 14.92
CA ILE A 399 -6.19 -15.82 14.75
C ILE A 399 -5.11 -15.86 15.85
N SER A 400 -5.48 -16.12 17.10
CA SER A 400 -4.53 -16.24 18.23
C SER A 400 -3.55 -17.40 18.06
N GLU A 401 -4.00 -18.52 17.51
CA GLU A 401 -3.19 -19.70 17.21
C GLU A 401 -2.34 -19.47 15.95
N ILE A 402 -2.92 -19.61 14.76
CA ILE A 402 -2.20 -19.62 13.48
C ILE A 402 -2.08 -18.25 12.79
N GLY A 403 -2.80 -17.22 13.25
CA GLY A 403 -2.76 -15.89 12.63
C GLY A 403 -3.52 -15.77 11.30
N LEU A 404 -4.21 -16.82 10.87
CA LEU A 404 -5.10 -16.83 9.71
C LEU A 404 -6.54 -16.52 10.14
N LEU A 405 -7.35 -16.00 9.21
CA LEU A 405 -8.78 -15.77 9.44
C LEU A 405 -9.60 -17.06 9.49
N HIS A 406 -9.11 -18.12 8.85
CA HIS A 406 -9.77 -19.42 8.80
C HIS A 406 -8.75 -20.52 8.49
N VAL A 407 -8.90 -21.70 9.08
CA VAL A 407 -7.91 -22.81 8.96
C VAL A 407 -7.69 -23.27 7.53
N LYS A 408 -8.73 -23.27 6.67
CA LYS A 408 -8.61 -23.66 5.24
C LYS A 408 -7.72 -22.73 4.42
N HIS A 409 -7.37 -21.54 4.91
CA HIS A 409 -6.56 -20.59 4.14
C HIS A 409 -5.16 -21.13 3.87
N GLU A 410 -4.58 -21.92 4.78
CA GLU A 410 -3.28 -22.58 4.60
C GLU A 410 -3.29 -23.54 3.39
N ALA A 411 -4.36 -24.31 3.20
CA ALA A 411 -4.51 -25.27 2.09
C ALA A 411 -4.69 -24.63 0.68
N VAL A 412 -4.78 -23.29 0.61
CA VAL A 412 -4.88 -22.51 -0.63
C VAL A 412 -3.68 -21.54 -0.77
N HIS A 413 -2.71 -21.61 0.15
CA HIS A 413 -1.43 -20.93 0.03
C HIS A 413 -0.50 -21.70 -0.91
N VAL A 414 -0.50 -21.37 -2.21
CA VAL A 414 0.47 -21.81 -3.25
C VAL A 414 0.55 -23.35 -3.45
N MET A 415 0.12 -23.96 -4.55
CA MET A 415 0.49 -23.73 -5.95
C MET A 415 -0.71 -23.71 -6.92
N GLY A 416 -0.48 -23.24 -8.14
CA GLY A 416 -1.49 -23.04 -9.17
C GLY A 416 -1.88 -24.28 -9.95
N THR A 417 -3.11 -24.25 -10.45
CA THR A 417 -3.58 -24.90 -11.70
C THR A 417 -4.65 -23.97 -12.29
N GLY A 418 -4.86 -23.98 -13.61
CA GLY A 418 -5.92 -23.16 -14.24
C GLY A 418 -7.30 -23.43 -13.64
N SER A 419 -7.57 -24.69 -13.28
CA SER A 419 -8.79 -25.14 -12.59
C SER A 419 -9.03 -24.53 -11.20
N ARG A 420 -7.98 -24.22 -10.42
CA ARG A 420 -8.10 -23.73 -9.02
C ARG A 420 -8.25 -22.22 -8.91
N LYS A 421 -8.16 -21.46 -10.01
CA LYS A 421 -8.42 -20.02 -10.01
C LYS A 421 -9.79 -19.68 -9.42
N LYS A 422 -10.83 -20.46 -9.75
CA LYS A 422 -12.17 -20.26 -9.20
C LYS A 422 -12.20 -20.46 -7.68
N ASP A 423 -11.54 -21.49 -7.16
CA ASP A 423 -11.50 -21.77 -5.72
C ASP A 423 -10.79 -20.64 -4.94
N ILE A 424 -9.73 -20.06 -5.54
CA ILE A 424 -9.02 -18.90 -4.99
C ILE A 424 -9.93 -17.67 -4.97
N ASP A 425 -10.59 -17.38 -6.09
CA ASP A 425 -11.47 -16.21 -6.22
C ASP A 425 -12.71 -16.34 -5.32
N ASP A 426 -13.42 -17.47 -5.35
CA ASP A 426 -14.61 -17.74 -4.51
C ASP A 426 -14.30 -17.65 -3.00
N MET A 427 -13.07 -17.97 -2.57
CA MET A 427 -12.69 -17.98 -1.14
C MET A 427 -12.05 -16.68 -0.64
N PHE A 428 -11.27 -15.97 -1.46
CA PHE A 428 -10.54 -14.75 -1.03
C PHE A 428 -10.97 -13.45 -1.72
N PHE A 429 -11.49 -13.54 -2.94
CA PHE A 429 -11.71 -12.37 -3.81
C PHE A 429 -13.07 -12.37 -4.53
N PRO A 430 -14.19 -12.87 -3.94
CA PRO A 430 -15.42 -13.12 -4.69
C PRO A 430 -16.00 -11.85 -5.27
N TRP A 431 -15.97 -10.74 -4.53
CA TRP A 431 -16.42 -9.45 -5.01
C TRP A 431 -15.45 -8.86 -6.06
N SER A 432 -14.14 -8.95 -5.84
CA SER A 432 -13.14 -8.41 -6.79
C SER A 432 -13.21 -9.11 -8.15
N SER A 433 -13.54 -10.39 -8.18
CA SER A 433 -13.67 -11.17 -9.42
C SER A 433 -14.99 -11.04 -10.16
N GLU A 434 -16.08 -10.68 -9.48
CA GLU A 434 -17.28 -10.16 -10.15
C GLU A 434 -17.02 -8.77 -10.76
N VAL A 435 -16.38 -7.88 -9.98
CA VAL A 435 -16.33 -6.44 -10.28
C VAL A 435 -15.28 -6.05 -11.32
N ASN A 436 -14.17 -6.78 -11.40
CA ASN A 436 -13.11 -6.62 -12.40
C ASN A 436 -12.76 -7.99 -13.00
N PRO A 437 -13.60 -8.59 -13.87
CA PRO A 437 -13.30 -9.88 -14.49
C PRO A 437 -11.97 -9.83 -15.26
N ILE A 438 -11.28 -10.97 -15.26
CA ILE A 438 -9.97 -11.12 -15.92
C ILE A 438 -10.19 -11.55 -17.36
N ASP A 439 -10.13 -10.59 -18.27
CA ASP A 439 -10.13 -10.83 -19.71
C ASP A 439 -8.84 -11.59 -20.09
N MET A 440 -8.96 -12.70 -20.81
CA MET A 440 -7.83 -13.57 -21.16
C MET A 440 -7.17 -13.12 -22.48
N GLY A 441 -5.85 -13.01 -22.53
CA GLY A 441 -5.12 -12.56 -23.72
C GLY A 441 -3.62 -12.33 -23.52
N ASP A 442 -3.02 -11.55 -24.42
CA ASP A 442 -1.63 -11.07 -24.34
C ASP A 442 -1.57 -9.84 -23.43
N ILE A 443 -0.63 -9.83 -22.47
CA ILE A 443 -0.44 -8.74 -21.50
C ILE A 443 -0.14 -7.40 -22.21
N ASN A 444 0.40 -7.43 -23.42
CA ASN A 444 0.87 -6.26 -24.16
C ASN A 444 -0.13 -5.77 -25.22
N LYS A 445 -1.18 -6.53 -25.53
CA LYS A 445 -2.23 -6.10 -26.47
C LYS A 445 -3.22 -5.18 -25.74
N PRO A 446 -3.66 -4.06 -26.37
CA PRO A 446 -4.66 -3.19 -25.76
C PRO A 446 -5.96 -3.95 -25.52
N ARG A 447 -6.69 -3.59 -24.44
CA ARG A 447 -7.97 -4.21 -24.10
C ARG A 447 -8.98 -4.00 -25.23
N ASP A 448 -9.56 -5.08 -25.75
CA ASP A 448 -10.62 -5.00 -26.76
C ASP A 448 -11.86 -4.32 -26.16
N VAL A 449 -12.12 -3.08 -26.59
CA VAL A 449 -13.15 -2.18 -26.02
C VAL A 449 -14.59 -2.55 -26.43
N ARG A 450 -14.85 -3.84 -26.71
CA ARG A 450 -16.12 -4.31 -27.29
C ARG A 450 -17.11 -4.84 -26.27
N ASP A 451 -16.64 -5.42 -25.16
CA ASP A 451 -17.50 -6.08 -24.17
C ASP A 451 -17.85 -5.19 -22.96
N SER A 452 -17.31 -3.97 -22.88
CA SER A 452 -17.55 -3.00 -21.81
C SER A 452 -18.77 -2.07 -22.05
N ALA A 453 -19.87 -2.60 -22.59
CA ALA A 453 -21.12 -1.88 -22.80
C ALA A 453 -22.26 -2.39 -21.87
N PRO A 454 -22.94 -1.52 -21.09
CA PRO A 454 -24.03 -1.96 -20.22
C PRO A 454 -25.22 -2.50 -21.02
N GLY A 455 -25.80 -3.60 -20.55
CA GLY A 455 -26.72 -4.43 -21.32
C GLY A 455 -27.99 -3.71 -21.81
N ARG A 456 -28.06 -3.45 -23.12
CA ARG A 456 -29.28 -2.96 -23.78
C ARG A 456 -30.18 -4.17 -24.12
N SER A 457 -31.35 -4.24 -23.49
CA SER A 457 -32.26 -5.38 -23.62
C SER A 457 -32.77 -5.59 -25.06
N LYS A 458 -32.56 -6.78 -25.61
CA LYS A 458 -33.04 -7.16 -26.95
C LYS A 458 -34.55 -7.47 -26.94
N GLY A 459 -35.37 -6.43 -27.02
CA GLY A 459 -36.80 -6.56 -27.31
C GLY A 459 -37.02 -7.21 -28.69
N LYS A 460 -37.82 -8.28 -28.76
CA LYS A 460 -38.19 -8.94 -30.02
C LYS A 460 -39.24 -8.11 -30.78
N GLY A 461 -38.86 -7.52 -31.92
CA GLY A 461 -39.78 -6.91 -32.88
C GLY A 461 -39.77 -7.65 -34.22
N ARG A 462 -40.94 -7.86 -34.84
CA ARG A 462 -41.10 -8.63 -36.08
C ARG A 462 -41.13 -7.75 -37.34
N GLY A 463 -40.24 -8.05 -38.27
CA GLY A 463 -40.39 -8.08 -39.73
C GLY A 463 -41.39 -7.15 -40.44
N LYS A 464 -40.83 -6.21 -41.20
CA LYS A 464 -41.05 -5.89 -42.62
C LYS A 464 -39.79 -5.13 -43.10
N GLY A 465 -39.25 -5.27 -44.31
CA GLY A 465 -39.74 -6.01 -45.47
C GLY A 465 -40.15 -5.05 -46.58
N ASP A 466 -39.18 -4.65 -47.41
CA ASP A 466 -39.33 -4.25 -48.82
C ASP A 466 -37.97 -4.31 -49.53
N SER A 467 -37.99 -4.23 -50.86
CA SER A 467 -36.90 -4.57 -51.78
C SER A 467 -36.11 -3.36 -52.31
N ASP A 468 -35.20 -3.65 -53.26
CA ASP A 468 -34.61 -2.72 -54.24
C ASP A 468 -33.55 -1.71 -53.73
N ALA A 469 -32.58 -1.29 -54.55
CA ALA A 469 -31.95 -1.91 -55.73
C ALA A 469 -30.64 -1.15 -56.05
N LEU A 470 -29.71 -1.79 -56.79
CA LEU A 470 -28.80 -1.19 -57.80
C LEU A 470 -28.08 0.15 -57.46
N LYS A 471 -26.75 0.30 -57.52
CA LYS A 471 -25.82 -0.19 -58.54
C LYS A 471 -24.36 0.03 -58.09
N ALA A 472 -23.45 -0.81 -58.56
CA ALA A 472 -22.02 -0.51 -58.54
C ALA A 472 -21.62 0.43 -59.70
N LYS A 473 -20.65 1.32 -59.47
CA LYS A 473 -19.71 1.86 -60.47
C LYS A 473 -18.34 2.01 -59.83
N ALA A 474 -17.27 1.79 -60.60
CA ALA A 474 -15.90 1.76 -60.10
C ALA A 474 -14.90 2.26 -61.16
N LYS A 475 -13.71 2.70 -60.69
CA LYS A 475 -12.50 3.05 -61.48
C LYS A 475 -12.62 4.34 -62.34
N PRO A 476 -11.52 4.88 -62.91
CA PRO A 476 -10.35 5.37 -62.17
C PRO A 476 -9.72 6.67 -62.75
N ARG A 477 -8.80 7.31 -62.00
CA ARG A 477 -7.64 8.13 -62.46
C ARG A 477 -6.78 8.40 -61.21
N CYS A 478 -5.48 8.10 -61.08
CA CYS A 478 -4.30 8.15 -61.97
C CYS A 478 -3.57 9.51 -61.93
N ARG A 479 -2.41 9.50 -61.24
CA ARG A 479 -1.22 10.40 -61.25
C ARG A 479 -1.36 11.84 -61.77
N LEU A 480 -0.87 12.78 -60.97
CA LEU A 480 0.30 13.62 -61.31
C LEU A 480 0.84 14.36 -60.07
N ALA A 481 2.15 14.61 -60.05
CA ALA A 481 2.84 15.70 -59.34
C ALA A 481 3.54 16.52 -60.45
N PRO A 482 3.74 17.84 -60.31
CA PRO A 482 4.73 18.43 -59.38
C PRO A 482 4.11 19.62 -58.58
N GLU A 483 4.82 20.49 -57.87
CA GLU A 483 6.26 20.75 -57.67
C GLU A 483 6.66 20.66 -56.19
#